data_AF-A0A1Y6F178-F1
#
_entry.id   AF-A0A1Y6F178-F1
#
_cell.length_a   1.000
_cell.length_b   1.000
_cell.length_c   1.000
_cell.angle_alpha   90.00
_cell.angle_beta   90.00
_cell.angle_gamma   90.00
#
_symmetry.space_group_name_H-M   'P 1'
#
loop_
_entity.id
_entity.type
_entity.pdbx_description
1 polymer ?
#
loop_
_entity_poly.entity_id
_entity_poly.type
_entity_poly.pdbx_seq_one_letter_code
_entity_poly.pdbx_strand_id
1 'polypeptide(L)'
;MTDFRLDLGTWVAGFISYVTDTFGGGFDVVRAIFLAAYDVVDLLLASPPFWVVIVVAAVLGYLARGWKFALGTVVGLFVIVSVDQWENAMDTLALVLVASVLAIVVSIPLGIWAATSSVASRIIRPILDFMQTMPAFVYLIPALILFRVGVVPGIVATVIFALAPGVRLTELGIRGVDKEIVEAGQAFGASHWRILRQIQLPLARPTIMAGVNQVIMLSLSMVVIAGMVGAGGLGAQVVASLNRIDVALGFEAGLSVVILAIFLDRLTGALGDGDTVLGRMLGARAARRRATAASAPAAPERLEEPAPERADPALV
;
A
#
# COMPACT_ATOMS: atom_id res chain seq x y z
N MET A 1 35.33 -9.61 -36.74
CA MET A 1 34.49 -8.53 -36.17
C MET A 1 34.58 -8.62 -34.65
N THR A 2 35.77 -8.41 -34.14
CA THR A 2 36.12 -8.47 -32.72
C THR A 2 36.73 -7.11 -32.37
N ASP A 3 36.37 -6.58 -31.20
CA ASP A 3 36.97 -5.40 -30.54
C ASP A 3 36.15 -4.10 -30.50
N PHE A 4 34.85 -4.10 -30.83
CA PHE A 4 33.95 -3.07 -30.31
C PHE A 4 33.22 -3.60 -29.06
N ARG A 5 33.81 -3.38 -27.88
CA ARG A 5 33.20 -3.66 -26.58
C ARG A 5 33.05 -2.37 -25.79
N LEU A 6 31.80 -1.97 -25.58
CA LEU A 6 31.46 -0.86 -24.69
C LEU A 6 31.61 -1.34 -23.24
N ASP A 7 32.53 -0.75 -22.48
CA ASP A 7 32.85 -1.20 -21.12
C ASP A 7 31.91 -0.61 -20.03
N LEU A 8 30.60 -0.75 -20.26
CA LEU A 8 29.57 -0.24 -19.36
C LEU A 8 29.68 -0.83 -17.95
N GLY A 9 30.13 -2.08 -17.83
CA GLY A 9 30.27 -2.76 -16.54
C GLY A 9 31.23 -2.00 -15.60
N THR A 10 32.40 -1.61 -16.11
CA THR A 10 33.38 -0.85 -15.34
C THR A 10 32.87 0.54 -14.99
N TRP A 11 32.14 1.20 -15.89
CA TRP A 11 31.55 2.51 -15.63
C TRP A 11 30.49 2.44 -14.54
N VAL A 12 29.60 1.44 -14.59
CA VAL A 12 28.57 1.22 -13.56
C VAL A 12 29.21 0.85 -12.23
N ALA A 13 30.23 -0.01 -12.22
CA ALA A 13 30.95 -0.37 -11.01
C ALA A 13 31.63 0.86 -10.37
N GLY A 14 32.30 1.70 -11.17
CA GLY A 14 32.90 2.95 -10.71
C GLY A 14 31.87 3.93 -10.16
N PHE A 15 30.71 4.06 -10.81
CA PHE A 15 29.61 4.88 -10.32
C PHE A 15 29.05 4.37 -8.97
N ILE A 16 28.83 3.07 -8.83
CA ILE A 16 28.35 2.48 -7.58
C ILE A 16 29.38 2.68 -6.46
N SER A 17 30.67 2.50 -6.73
CA SER A 17 31.73 2.78 -5.74
C SER A 17 31.69 4.24 -5.31
N TYR A 18 31.67 5.17 -6.26
CA TYR A 18 31.60 6.61 -5.97
C TYR A 18 30.38 6.97 -5.11
N VAL A 19 29.20 6.44 -5.44
CA VAL A 19 27.98 6.67 -4.67
C VAL A 19 28.08 6.10 -3.26
N THR A 20 28.63 4.90 -3.12
CA THR A 20 28.79 4.22 -1.82
C THR A 20 29.80 4.95 -0.93
N ASP A 21 30.93 5.36 -1.50
CA ASP A 21 32.00 6.06 -0.79
C ASP A 21 31.57 7.48 -0.36
N THR A 22 30.78 8.16 -1.20
CA THR A 22 30.32 9.53 -0.95
C THR A 22 29.12 9.59 -0.02
N PHE A 23 28.15 8.68 -0.16
CA PHE A 23 26.87 8.74 0.52
C PHE A 23 26.62 7.59 1.52
N GLY A 24 27.65 6.79 1.84
CA GLY A 24 27.54 5.60 2.70
C GLY A 24 26.82 5.85 4.02
N GLY A 25 27.17 6.92 4.74
CA GLY A 25 26.51 7.28 6.00
C GLY A 25 25.01 7.59 5.84
N GLY A 26 24.60 8.16 4.69
CA GLY A 26 23.19 8.36 4.36
C GLY A 26 22.46 7.05 4.10
N PHE A 27 23.09 6.12 3.38
CA PHE A 27 22.54 4.78 3.16
C PHE A 27 22.41 3.99 4.46
N ASP A 28 23.34 4.13 5.41
CA ASP A 28 23.24 3.51 6.74
C ASP A 28 22.03 4.04 7.53
N VAL A 29 21.70 5.34 7.42
CA VAL A 29 20.49 5.91 8.03
C VAL A 29 19.23 5.33 7.38
N VAL A 30 19.18 5.29 6.05
CA VAL A 30 18.04 4.70 5.31
C VAL A 30 17.87 3.23 5.67
N ARG A 31 18.98 2.49 5.75
CA ARG A 31 19.01 1.09 6.18
C ARG A 31 18.41 0.93 7.57
N ALA A 32 18.83 1.76 8.52
CA ALA A 32 18.32 1.72 9.89
C ALA A 32 16.82 2.00 9.96
N ILE A 33 16.32 2.95 9.16
CA ILE A 33 14.88 3.26 9.10
C ILE A 33 14.10 2.07 8.53
N PHE A 34 14.59 1.45 7.44
CA PHE A 34 13.90 0.33 6.80
C PHE A 34 13.92 -0.91 7.69
N LEU A 35 15.05 -1.17 8.35
CA LEU A 35 15.18 -2.24 9.33
C LEU A 35 14.24 -2.00 10.52
N ALA A 36 14.24 -0.81 11.11
CA ALA A 36 13.34 -0.49 12.22
C ALA A 36 11.86 -0.60 11.84
N ALA A 37 11.49 -0.19 10.62
CA ALA A 37 10.13 -0.37 10.11
C ALA A 37 9.76 -1.85 9.97
N TYR A 38 10.68 -2.67 9.45
CA TYR A 38 10.52 -4.13 9.41
C TYR A 38 10.37 -4.71 10.82
N ASP A 39 11.31 -4.44 11.72
CA ASP A 39 11.35 -4.98 13.08
C ASP A 39 10.09 -4.63 13.87
N VAL A 40 9.53 -3.42 13.70
CA VAL A 40 8.27 -3.03 14.34
C VAL A 40 7.09 -3.86 13.82
N VAL A 41 6.99 -4.04 12.51
CA VAL A 41 5.88 -4.81 11.92
C VAL A 41 6.04 -6.29 12.25
N ASP A 42 7.25 -6.81 12.15
CA ASP A 42 7.58 -8.18 12.53
C ASP A 42 7.25 -8.44 14.01
N LEU A 43 7.68 -7.56 14.92
CA LEU A 43 7.33 -7.66 16.34
C LEU A 43 5.81 -7.72 16.56
N LEU A 44 5.04 -6.91 15.85
CA LEU A 44 3.58 -6.90 15.97
C LEU A 44 2.91 -8.17 15.44
N LEU A 45 3.53 -8.86 14.48
CA LEU A 45 2.99 -10.05 13.83
C LEU A 45 3.49 -11.35 14.44
N ALA A 46 4.78 -11.43 14.78
CA ALA A 46 5.45 -12.64 15.26
C ALA A 46 5.43 -12.79 16.79
N SER A 47 5.44 -11.69 17.56
CA SER A 47 5.46 -11.80 19.03
C SER A 47 4.16 -12.29 19.67
N PRO A 48 2.95 -11.94 19.18
CA PRO A 48 1.73 -12.48 19.76
C PRO A 48 1.60 -13.97 19.44
N PRO A 49 0.95 -14.77 20.33
CA PRO A 49 0.59 -16.14 19.99
C PRO A 49 -0.21 -16.20 18.70
N PHE A 50 0.04 -17.21 17.85
CA PHE A 50 -0.56 -17.33 16.52
C PHE A 50 -2.08 -17.13 16.50
N TRP A 51 -2.79 -17.63 17.53
CA TRP A 51 -4.24 -17.53 17.63
C TRP A 51 -4.73 -16.08 17.78
N VAL A 52 -3.95 -15.19 18.42
CA VAL A 52 -4.29 -13.77 18.54
C VAL A 52 -4.28 -13.13 17.16
N VAL A 53 -3.22 -13.38 16.39
CA VAL A 53 -3.04 -12.85 15.04
C VAL A 53 -4.14 -13.38 14.10
N ILE A 54 -4.48 -14.67 14.21
CA ILE A 54 -5.60 -15.27 13.46
C ILE A 54 -6.92 -14.56 13.78
N VAL A 55 -7.22 -14.31 15.05
CA VAL A 55 -8.45 -13.60 15.45
C VAL A 55 -8.46 -12.18 14.88
N VAL A 56 -7.35 -11.45 14.98
CA VAL A 56 -7.25 -10.09 14.40
C VAL A 56 -7.45 -10.13 12.88
N ALA A 57 -6.77 -11.03 12.18
CA ALA A 57 -6.90 -11.19 10.74
C ALA A 57 -8.33 -11.60 10.33
N ALA A 58 -8.99 -12.45 11.12
CA ALA A 58 -10.39 -12.85 10.89
C ALA A 58 -11.36 -11.68 11.10
N VAL A 59 -11.13 -10.84 12.11
CA VAL A 59 -11.91 -9.61 12.31
C VAL A 59 -11.72 -8.66 11.13
N LEU A 60 -10.48 -8.44 10.69
CA LEU A 60 -10.20 -7.63 9.50
C LEU A 60 -10.90 -8.21 8.25
N GLY A 61 -10.83 -9.52 8.06
CA GLY A 61 -11.51 -10.22 6.97
C GLY A 61 -13.04 -10.08 7.05
N TYR A 62 -13.63 -10.19 8.24
CA TYR A 62 -15.05 -9.99 8.46
C TYR A 62 -15.47 -8.56 8.07
N LEU A 63 -14.71 -7.56 8.51
CA LEU A 63 -14.98 -6.16 8.20
C LEU A 63 -14.84 -5.85 6.69
N ALA A 64 -13.92 -6.54 6.01
CA ALA A 64 -13.64 -6.36 4.59
C ALA A 64 -14.69 -7.04 3.69
N ARG A 65 -14.88 -8.36 3.83
CA ARG A 65 -15.68 -9.19 2.90
C ARG A 65 -16.74 -10.07 3.59
N GLY A 66 -16.91 -9.96 4.90
CA GLY A 66 -17.91 -10.69 5.68
C GLY A 66 -17.47 -12.06 6.18
N TRP A 67 -18.41 -12.80 6.77
CA TRP A 67 -18.11 -13.99 7.56
C TRP A 67 -17.47 -15.15 6.78
N LYS A 68 -17.82 -15.33 5.50
CA LYS A 68 -17.24 -16.40 4.65
C LYS A 68 -15.75 -16.19 4.46
N PHE A 69 -15.34 -14.94 4.23
CA PHE A 69 -13.93 -14.60 4.09
C PHE A 69 -13.20 -14.72 5.42
N ALA A 70 -13.79 -14.22 6.52
CA ALA A 70 -13.23 -14.38 7.86
C ALA A 70 -12.97 -15.86 8.22
N LEU A 71 -13.94 -16.74 7.95
CA LEU A 71 -13.77 -18.18 8.15
C LEU A 71 -12.64 -18.74 7.28
N GLY A 72 -12.58 -18.34 6.00
CA GLY A 72 -11.49 -18.70 5.10
C GLY A 72 -10.13 -18.23 5.60
N THR A 73 -10.04 -17.03 6.18
CA THR A 73 -8.82 -16.51 6.82
C THR A 73 -8.40 -17.36 8.01
N VAL A 74 -9.34 -17.73 8.90
CA VAL A 74 -9.05 -18.61 10.04
C VAL A 74 -8.50 -19.96 9.55
N VAL A 75 -9.20 -20.59 8.61
CA VAL A 75 -8.79 -21.90 8.07
C VAL A 75 -7.43 -21.80 7.39
N GLY A 76 -7.23 -20.81 6.52
CA GLY A 76 -5.97 -20.63 5.80
C GLY A 76 -4.79 -20.38 6.73
N LEU A 77 -4.92 -19.44 7.67
CA LEU A 77 -3.83 -19.15 8.61
C LEU A 77 -3.57 -20.33 9.57
N PHE A 78 -4.61 -21.08 9.95
CA PHE A 78 -4.43 -22.31 10.73
C PHE A 78 -3.68 -23.40 9.94
N VAL A 79 -3.89 -23.48 8.63
CA VAL A 79 -3.09 -24.37 7.76
C VAL A 79 -1.61 -23.99 7.82
N ILE A 80 -1.26 -22.70 7.73
CA ILE A 80 0.13 -22.23 7.85
C ILE A 80 0.77 -22.67 9.17
N VAL A 81 0.03 -22.54 10.29
CA VAL A 81 0.48 -23.03 11.60
C VAL A 81 0.67 -24.55 11.59
N SER A 82 -0.25 -25.28 10.98
CA SER A 82 -0.24 -26.75 10.98
C SER A 82 0.90 -27.36 10.17
N VAL A 83 1.47 -26.61 9.22
CA VAL A 83 2.64 -27.02 8.40
C VAL A 83 3.95 -26.39 8.87
N ASP A 84 3.99 -25.84 10.08
CA ASP A 84 5.20 -25.26 10.69
C ASP A 84 5.83 -24.11 9.87
N GLN A 85 4.99 -23.34 9.17
CA GLN A 85 5.44 -22.19 8.35
C GLN A 85 5.04 -20.84 8.94
N TRP A 86 4.62 -20.80 10.21
CA TRP A 86 4.08 -19.58 10.83
C TRP A 86 5.09 -18.44 10.90
N GLU A 87 6.27 -18.68 11.47
CA GLU A 87 7.32 -17.66 11.60
C GLU A 87 7.74 -17.13 10.22
N ASN A 88 8.02 -18.05 9.28
CA ASN A 88 8.37 -17.69 7.90
C ASN A 88 7.27 -16.85 7.23
N ALA A 89 6.00 -17.14 7.49
CA ALA A 89 4.86 -16.41 6.96
C ALA A 89 4.75 -15.00 7.58
N MET A 90 5.01 -14.83 8.87
CA MET A 90 4.99 -13.51 9.52
C MET A 90 6.15 -12.63 9.04
N ASP A 91 7.37 -13.17 8.90
CA ASP A 91 8.52 -12.48 8.30
C ASP A 91 8.16 -11.95 6.89
N THR A 92 7.55 -12.83 6.10
CA THR A 92 7.15 -12.53 4.72
C THR A 92 6.08 -11.44 4.70
N LEU A 93 5.08 -11.57 5.57
CA LEU A 93 4.00 -10.60 5.67
C LEU A 93 4.54 -9.23 6.13
N ALA A 94 5.46 -9.19 7.08
CA ALA A 94 6.11 -7.97 7.54
C ALA A 94 6.87 -7.28 6.40
N LEU A 95 7.72 -8.02 5.69
CA LEU A 95 8.47 -7.48 4.54
C LEU A 95 7.53 -6.93 3.46
N VAL A 96 6.49 -7.69 3.09
CA VAL A 96 5.52 -7.29 2.07
C VAL A 96 4.76 -6.04 2.49
N LEU A 97 4.31 -5.94 3.74
CA LEU A 97 3.59 -4.77 4.23
C LEU A 97 4.48 -3.53 4.23
N VAL A 98 5.72 -3.63 4.72
CA VAL A 98 6.66 -2.50 4.73
C VAL A 98 7.00 -2.07 3.31
N ALA A 99 7.38 -3.00 2.42
CA ALA A 99 7.70 -2.69 1.04
C ALA A 99 6.50 -2.07 0.30
N SER A 100 5.30 -2.62 0.51
CA SER A 100 4.07 -2.09 -0.11
C SER A 100 3.77 -0.67 0.37
N VAL A 101 3.84 -0.41 1.68
CA VAL A 101 3.59 0.93 2.23
C VAL A 101 4.59 1.94 1.66
N LEU A 102 5.89 1.60 1.64
CA LEU A 102 6.92 2.46 1.08
C LEU A 102 6.67 2.73 -0.42
N ALA A 103 6.34 1.70 -1.19
CA ALA A 103 6.02 1.83 -2.60
C ALA A 103 4.75 2.65 -2.84
N ILE A 104 3.70 2.52 -2.02
CA ILE A 104 2.47 3.31 -2.11
C ILE A 104 2.74 4.79 -1.80
N VAL A 105 3.49 5.05 -0.72
CA VAL A 105 3.86 6.41 -0.29
C VAL A 105 4.64 7.15 -1.36
N VAL A 106 5.43 6.45 -2.18
CA VAL A 106 6.18 7.05 -3.29
C VAL A 106 5.38 7.07 -4.60
N SER A 107 4.68 5.98 -4.93
CA SER A 107 3.99 5.84 -6.21
C SER A 107 2.77 6.77 -6.35
N ILE A 108 1.99 7.00 -5.30
CA ILE A 108 0.83 7.88 -5.37
C ILE A 108 1.25 9.34 -5.66
N PRO A 109 2.19 9.96 -4.91
CA PRO A 109 2.65 11.31 -5.24
C PRO A 109 3.27 11.43 -6.64
N LEU A 110 4.08 10.45 -7.06
CA LEU A 110 4.64 10.43 -8.42
C LEU A 110 3.54 10.32 -9.48
N GLY A 111 2.50 9.51 -9.23
CA GLY A 111 1.34 9.37 -10.11
C GLY A 111 0.52 10.66 -10.21
N ILE A 112 0.31 11.35 -9.08
CA ILE A 112 -0.34 12.66 -9.06
C ILE A 112 0.49 13.67 -9.86
N TRP A 113 1.81 13.70 -9.66
CA TRP A 113 2.68 14.62 -10.39
C TRP A 113 2.65 14.36 -11.91
N ALA A 114 2.75 13.09 -12.31
CA ALA A 114 2.61 12.66 -13.70
C ALA A 114 1.23 13.01 -14.29
N ALA A 115 0.16 12.94 -13.50
CA ALA A 115 -1.18 13.33 -13.95
C ALA A 115 -1.29 14.83 -14.21
N THR A 116 -0.69 15.65 -13.34
CA THR A 116 -0.78 17.11 -13.43
C THR A 116 0.18 17.74 -14.44
N SER A 117 1.26 17.05 -14.81
CA SER A 117 2.28 17.56 -15.76
C SER A 117 2.56 16.57 -16.89
N SER A 118 2.30 17.00 -18.13
CA SER A 118 2.63 16.20 -19.33
C SER A 118 4.13 16.02 -19.54
N VAL A 119 4.95 16.93 -19.00
CA VAL A 119 6.42 16.79 -19.02
C VAL A 119 6.85 15.75 -17.99
N ALA A 120 6.34 15.82 -16.76
CA ALA A 120 6.63 14.81 -15.74
C ALA A 120 6.23 13.41 -16.22
N SER A 121 5.04 13.25 -16.80
CA SER A 121 4.58 11.98 -17.36
C SER A 121 5.54 11.40 -18.41
N ARG A 122 6.00 12.24 -19.36
CA ARG A 122 6.95 11.84 -20.42
C ARG A 122 8.31 11.41 -19.90
N ILE A 123 8.74 11.93 -18.75
CA ILE A 123 10.02 11.57 -18.10
C ILE A 123 9.86 10.34 -17.20
N ILE A 124 8.80 10.30 -16.39
CA ILE A 124 8.57 9.25 -15.40
C ILE A 124 8.28 7.92 -16.07
N ARG A 125 7.45 7.89 -17.14
CA ARG A 125 7.03 6.64 -17.79
C ARG A 125 8.20 5.77 -18.27
N PRO A 126 9.16 6.27 -19.05
CA PRO A 126 10.32 5.47 -19.46
C PRO A 126 11.15 4.94 -18.28
N ILE A 127 11.28 5.72 -17.19
CA ILE A 127 11.99 5.29 -15.98
C ILE A 127 11.25 4.10 -15.34
N LEU A 128 9.92 4.18 -15.24
CA LEU A 128 9.10 3.09 -14.72
C LEU A 128 9.13 1.86 -15.63
N ASP A 129 9.11 2.06 -16.94
CA ASP A 129 9.22 0.97 -17.93
C ASP A 129 10.56 0.25 -17.76
N PHE A 130 11.64 0.99 -17.60
CA PHE A 130 12.95 0.45 -17.28
C PHE A 130 12.97 -0.28 -15.93
N MET A 131 12.36 0.32 -14.89
CA MET A 131 12.26 -0.28 -13.55
C MET A 131 11.49 -1.62 -13.51
N GLN A 132 10.51 -1.80 -14.41
CA GLN A 132 9.74 -3.05 -14.49
C GLN A 132 10.37 -4.11 -15.40
N THR A 133 11.15 -3.68 -16.40
CA THR A 133 11.65 -4.57 -17.44
C THR A 133 13.03 -5.12 -17.13
N MET A 134 13.85 -4.45 -16.29
CA MET A 134 15.10 -5.09 -15.89
C MET A 134 14.83 -6.26 -14.95
N PRO A 135 15.61 -7.36 -15.08
CA PRO A 135 15.50 -8.48 -14.15
C PRO A 135 15.78 -8.05 -12.73
N ALA A 136 14.98 -8.56 -11.80
CA ALA A 136 15.07 -8.20 -10.38
C ALA A 136 16.48 -8.37 -9.77
N PHE A 137 17.19 -9.42 -10.19
CA PHE A 137 18.55 -9.71 -9.76
C PHE A 137 19.55 -8.59 -10.07
N VAL A 138 19.30 -7.81 -11.11
CA VAL A 138 20.14 -6.66 -11.48
C VAL A 138 20.04 -5.56 -10.40
N TYR A 139 18.86 -5.33 -9.82
CA TYR A 139 18.68 -4.37 -8.72
C TYR A 139 19.29 -4.85 -7.41
N LEU A 140 19.36 -6.16 -7.20
CA LEU A 140 19.87 -6.73 -5.96
C LEU A 140 21.36 -6.48 -5.77
N ILE A 141 22.16 -6.45 -6.83
CA ILE A 141 23.62 -6.21 -6.73
C ILE A 141 23.93 -4.86 -6.06
N PRO A 142 23.47 -3.70 -6.58
CA PRO A 142 23.71 -2.42 -5.92
C PRO A 142 23.02 -2.36 -4.55
N ALA A 143 21.82 -2.94 -4.40
CA ALA A 143 21.13 -2.94 -3.10
C ALA A 143 21.91 -3.71 -2.03
N LEU A 144 22.56 -4.82 -2.37
CA LEU A 144 23.41 -5.59 -1.48
C LEU A 144 24.69 -4.84 -1.10
N ILE A 145 25.31 -4.15 -2.05
CA ILE A 145 26.49 -3.32 -1.78
C ILE A 145 26.14 -2.19 -0.80
N LEU A 146 25.00 -1.53 -1.02
CA LEU A 146 24.58 -0.37 -0.23
C LEU A 146 24.00 -0.73 1.14
N PHE A 147 23.20 -1.81 1.22
CA PHE A 147 22.40 -2.13 2.41
C PHE A 147 22.82 -3.41 3.13
N ARG A 148 23.80 -4.14 2.59
CA ARG A 148 24.29 -5.44 3.07
C ARG A 148 23.22 -6.53 2.98
N VAL A 149 23.63 -7.79 3.12
CA VAL A 149 22.71 -8.95 3.13
C VAL A 149 21.66 -8.79 4.24
N GLY A 150 20.40 -9.11 3.94
CA GLY A 150 19.29 -9.03 4.89
C GLY A 150 17.96 -8.63 4.27
N VAL A 151 17.02 -8.18 5.10
CA VAL A 151 15.66 -7.77 4.71
C VAL A 151 15.63 -6.48 3.87
N VAL A 152 16.54 -5.54 4.12
CA VAL A 152 16.53 -4.20 3.49
C VAL A 152 16.73 -4.25 1.97
N PRO A 153 17.71 -4.98 1.39
CA PRO A 153 17.79 -5.16 -0.06
C PRO A 153 16.53 -5.76 -0.68
N GLY A 154 15.90 -6.72 0.02
CA GLY A 154 14.62 -7.31 -0.40
C GLY A 154 13.51 -6.28 -0.47
N ILE A 155 13.37 -5.42 0.56
CA ILE A 155 12.42 -4.31 0.57
C ILE A 155 12.70 -3.34 -0.59
N VAL A 156 13.95 -2.94 -0.80
CA VAL A 156 14.33 -1.98 -1.86
C VAL A 156 14.02 -2.51 -3.25
N ALA A 157 14.41 -3.75 -3.55
CA ALA A 157 14.11 -4.37 -4.85
C ALA A 157 12.60 -4.51 -5.08
N THR A 158 11.87 -4.88 -4.03
CA THR A 158 10.41 -4.98 -4.06
C THR A 158 9.75 -3.63 -4.34
N VAL A 159 10.18 -2.57 -3.66
CA VAL A 159 9.69 -1.20 -3.90
C VAL A 159 9.94 -0.81 -5.35
N ILE A 160 11.18 -0.92 -5.84
CA ILE A 160 11.54 -0.56 -7.22
C ILE A 160 10.64 -1.25 -8.24
N PHE A 161 10.42 -2.56 -8.08
CA PHE A 161 9.61 -3.34 -9.00
C PHE A 161 8.12 -3.00 -8.92
N ALA A 162 7.60 -2.80 -7.70
CA ALA A 162 6.18 -2.59 -7.45
C ALA A 162 5.72 -1.13 -7.65
N LEU A 163 6.62 -0.16 -7.76
CA LEU A 163 6.28 1.27 -7.90
C LEU A 163 5.45 1.59 -9.15
N ALA A 164 5.84 1.02 -10.28
CA ALA A 164 5.32 1.39 -11.59
C ALA A 164 3.80 1.21 -11.79
N PRO A 165 3.13 0.12 -11.40
CA PRO A 165 1.66 0.04 -11.49
C PRO A 165 0.98 1.10 -10.63
N GLY A 166 1.50 1.38 -9.42
CA GLY A 166 0.94 2.39 -8.51
C GLY A 166 0.95 3.78 -9.13
N VAL A 167 2.08 4.15 -9.76
CA VAL A 167 2.22 5.44 -10.47
C VAL A 167 1.29 5.49 -11.68
N ARG A 168 1.29 4.45 -12.53
CA ARG A 168 0.51 4.41 -13.76
C ARG A 168 -0.99 4.44 -13.51
N LEU A 169 -1.49 3.65 -12.56
CA LEU A 169 -2.91 3.59 -12.25
C LEU A 169 -3.38 4.85 -11.51
N THR A 170 -2.53 5.48 -10.71
CA THR A 170 -2.81 6.81 -10.16
C THR A 170 -2.89 7.88 -11.26
N GLU A 171 -1.92 7.89 -12.18
CA GLU A 171 -1.93 8.82 -13.31
C GLU A 171 -3.19 8.63 -14.18
N LEU A 172 -3.48 7.39 -14.55
CA LEU A 172 -4.64 7.02 -15.36
C LEU A 172 -5.94 7.40 -14.67
N GLY A 173 -6.06 7.12 -13.37
CA GLY A 173 -7.25 7.46 -12.59
C GLY A 173 -7.54 8.96 -12.61
N ILE A 174 -6.53 9.80 -12.39
CA ILE A 174 -6.69 11.26 -12.34
C ILE A 174 -6.96 11.85 -13.74
N ARG A 175 -6.24 11.38 -14.76
CA ARG A 175 -6.42 11.83 -16.16
C ARG A 175 -7.72 11.32 -16.78
N GLY A 176 -8.26 10.19 -16.29
CA GLY A 176 -9.48 9.57 -16.77
C GLY A 176 -10.76 10.18 -16.21
N VAL A 177 -10.67 11.17 -15.31
CA VAL A 177 -11.84 11.93 -14.82
C VAL A 177 -12.42 12.75 -15.97
N ASP A 178 -13.75 12.71 -16.11
CA ASP A 178 -14.48 13.42 -17.16
C ASP A 178 -14.10 14.90 -17.21
N LYS A 179 -13.74 15.35 -18.41
CA LYS A 179 -13.32 16.72 -18.67
C LYS A 179 -14.46 17.70 -18.40
N GLU A 180 -15.71 17.35 -18.65
CA GLU A 180 -16.87 18.20 -18.40
C GLU A 180 -17.01 18.51 -16.90
N ILE A 181 -16.75 17.52 -16.03
CA ILE A 181 -16.79 17.71 -14.57
C ILE A 181 -15.66 18.65 -14.12
N VAL A 182 -14.47 18.50 -14.72
CA VAL A 182 -13.31 19.38 -14.44
C VAL A 182 -13.59 20.82 -14.91
N GLU A 183 -14.10 20.99 -16.12
CA GLU A 183 -14.46 22.28 -16.71
C GLU A 183 -15.58 22.97 -15.93
N ALA A 184 -16.57 22.22 -15.42
CA ALA A 184 -17.59 22.74 -14.52
C ALA A 184 -16.95 23.31 -13.24
N GLY A 185 -16.01 22.58 -12.62
CA GLY A 185 -15.26 23.07 -11.46
C GLY A 185 -14.51 24.37 -11.76
N GLN A 186 -13.89 24.50 -12.94
CA GLN A 186 -13.22 25.72 -13.39
C GLN A 186 -14.21 26.87 -13.59
N ALA A 187 -15.37 26.62 -14.20
CA ALA A 187 -16.42 27.62 -14.40
C ALA A 187 -16.98 28.18 -13.08
N PHE A 188 -17.02 27.36 -12.02
CA PHE A 188 -17.36 27.80 -10.66
C PHE A 188 -16.17 28.44 -9.90
N GLY A 189 -15.05 28.71 -10.57
CA GLY A 189 -13.89 29.41 -9.98
C GLY A 189 -13.03 28.54 -9.05
N ALA A 190 -13.11 27.22 -9.14
CA ALA A 190 -12.23 26.34 -8.38
C ALA A 190 -10.80 26.39 -8.94
N SER A 191 -9.80 26.57 -8.05
CA SER A 191 -8.40 26.48 -8.45
C SER A 191 -8.01 25.05 -8.83
N HIS A 192 -6.95 24.88 -9.63
CA HIS A 192 -6.41 23.57 -10.02
C HIS A 192 -6.24 22.61 -8.83
N TRP A 193 -5.76 23.12 -7.69
CA TRP A 193 -5.57 22.31 -6.49
C TRP A 193 -6.89 21.91 -5.82
N ARG A 194 -7.89 22.79 -5.86
CA ARG A 194 -9.24 22.50 -5.38
C ARG A 194 -9.90 21.45 -6.26
N ILE A 195 -9.79 21.58 -7.59
CA ILE A 195 -10.25 20.58 -8.57
C ILE A 195 -9.58 19.23 -8.32
N LEU A 196 -8.25 19.19 -8.20
CA LEU A 196 -7.53 17.94 -7.95
C LEU A 196 -8.00 17.27 -6.66
N ARG A 197 -8.05 18.00 -5.55
CA ARG A 197 -8.37 17.44 -4.23
C ARG A 197 -9.85 17.07 -4.06
N GLN A 198 -10.77 17.85 -4.62
CA GLN A 198 -12.21 17.73 -4.33
C GLN A 198 -12.99 17.06 -5.47
N ILE A 199 -12.45 17.01 -6.68
CA ILE A 199 -13.09 16.40 -7.85
C ILE A 199 -12.28 15.21 -8.31
N GLN A 200 -11.03 15.41 -8.73
CA GLN A 200 -10.30 14.36 -9.41
C GLN A 200 -9.88 13.21 -8.48
N LEU A 201 -9.27 13.49 -7.33
CA LEU A 201 -8.83 12.45 -6.39
C LEU A 201 -9.99 11.57 -5.87
N PRO A 202 -11.16 12.13 -5.48
CA PRO A 202 -12.31 11.30 -5.12
C PRO A 202 -12.81 10.41 -6.25
N LEU A 203 -12.92 10.95 -7.48
CA LEU A 203 -13.40 10.20 -8.65
C LEU A 203 -12.38 9.18 -9.15
N ALA A 204 -11.08 9.46 -9.00
CA ALA A 204 -9.97 8.57 -9.37
C ALA A 204 -9.70 7.47 -8.34
N ARG A 205 -10.30 7.56 -7.14
CA ARG A 205 -10.00 6.67 -6.01
C ARG A 205 -10.08 5.17 -6.37
N PRO A 206 -11.09 4.67 -7.09
CA PRO A 206 -11.16 3.24 -7.42
C PRO A 206 -9.93 2.78 -8.22
N THR A 207 -9.51 3.57 -9.21
CA THR A 207 -8.33 3.27 -10.05
C THR A 207 -7.03 3.38 -9.25
N ILE A 208 -6.90 4.38 -8.37
CA ILE A 208 -5.76 4.50 -7.44
C ILE A 208 -5.68 3.27 -6.54
N MET A 209 -6.80 2.81 -5.99
CA MET A 209 -6.86 1.63 -5.13
C MET A 209 -6.58 0.33 -5.89
N ALA A 210 -6.96 0.23 -7.18
CA ALA A 210 -6.50 -0.86 -8.04
C ALA A 210 -4.96 -0.83 -8.19
N GLY A 211 -4.37 0.36 -8.30
CA GLY A 211 -2.91 0.55 -8.28
C GLY A 211 -2.28 0.08 -6.99
N VAL A 212 -2.83 0.47 -5.85
CA VAL A 212 -2.42 0.00 -4.51
C VAL A 212 -2.49 -1.52 -4.41
N ASN A 213 -3.57 -2.14 -4.90
CA ASN A 213 -3.67 -3.60 -4.90
C ASN A 213 -2.54 -4.23 -5.72
N GLN A 214 -2.25 -3.71 -6.92
CA GLN A 214 -1.16 -4.21 -7.75
C GLN A 214 0.22 -4.05 -7.11
N VAL A 215 0.46 -2.95 -6.39
CA VAL A 215 1.71 -2.76 -5.61
C VAL A 215 1.86 -3.90 -4.59
N ILE A 216 0.79 -4.24 -3.87
CA ILE A 216 0.81 -5.29 -2.84
C ILE A 216 1.00 -6.67 -3.47
N MET A 217 0.28 -6.96 -4.55
CA MET A 217 0.37 -8.24 -5.26
C MET A 217 1.75 -8.46 -5.88
N LEU A 218 2.34 -7.42 -6.47
CA LEU A 218 3.71 -7.51 -6.97
C LEU A 218 4.72 -7.58 -5.84
N SER A 219 4.45 -6.95 -4.69
CA SER A 219 5.31 -7.10 -3.52
C SER A 219 5.40 -8.55 -3.04
N LEU A 220 4.28 -9.27 -3.04
CA LEU A 220 4.26 -10.72 -2.77
C LEU A 220 5.02 -11.52 -3.83
N SER A 221 4.94 -11.13 -5.10
CA SER A 221 5.67 -11.83 -6.17
C SER A 221 7.20 -11.77 -5.99
N MET A 222 7.70 -10.76 -5.27
CA MET A 222 9.13 -10.58 -5.02
C MET A 222 9.65 -11.32 -3.79
N VAL A 223 8.79 -12.03 -3.05
CA VAL A 223 9.16 -12.74 -1.82
C VAL A 223 10.29 -13.74 -2.02
N VAL A 224 10.25 -14.53 -3.10
CA VAL A 224 11.30 -15.51 -3.40
C VAL A 224 12.65 -14.81 -3.63
N ILE A 225 12.63 -13.70 -4.37
CA ILE A 225 13.83 -12.93 -4.70
C ILE A 225 14.40 -12.25 -3.46
N ALA A 226 13.55 -11.74 -2.56
CA ALA A 226 13.96 -11.22 -1.26
C ALA A 226 14.60 -12.33 -0.40
N GLY A 227 14.01 -13.53 -0.38
CA GLY A 227 14.56 -14.69 0.33
C GLY A 227 15.98 -15.07 -0.13
N MET A 228 16.27 -14.95 -1.42
CA MET A 228 17.60 -15.24 -1.99
C MET A 228 18.71 -14.29 -1.48
N VAL A 229 18.35 -13.10 -1.01
CA VAL A 229 19.31 -12.09 -0.52
C VAL A 229 19.36 -11.98 1.00
N GLY A 230 18.86 -13.02 1.69
CA GLY A 230 18.94 -13.13 3.13
C GLY A 230 17.82 -12.42 3.88
N ALA A 231 16.69 -12.12 3.24
CA ALA A 231 15.52 -11.59 3.93
C ALA A 231 14.78 -12.63 4.79
N GLY A 232 15.06 -13.92 4.63
CA GLY A 232 14.38 -14.99 5.38
C GLY A 232 12.98 -15.28 4.86
N GLY A 233 12.08 -15.67 5.76
CA GLY A 233 10.68 -15.95 5.46
C GLY A 233 10.42 -17.12 4.49
N LEU A 234 9.18 -17.16 3.98
CA LEU A 234 8.71 -18.18 3.03
C LEU A 234 9.53 -18.17 1.74
N GLY A 235 10.02 -17.00 1.32
CA GLY A 235 10.89 -16.89 0.15
C GLY A 235 12.17 -17.69 0.30
N ALA A 236 12.80 -17.64 1.46
CA ALA A 236 13.99 -18.45 1.75
C ALA A 236 13.67 -19.95 1.77
N GLN A 237 12.52 -20.36 2.31
CA GLN A 237 12.10 -21.77 2.30
C GLN A 237 11.86 -22.31 0.89
N VAL A 238 11.22 -21.51 0.01
CA VAL A 238 11.03 -21.85 -1.41
C VAL A 238 12.38 -21.98 -2.13
N VAL A 239 13.33 -21.09 -1.84
CA VAL A 239 14.68 -21.19 -2.42
C VAL A 239 15.41 -22.43 -1.90
N ALA A 240 15.32 -22.72 -0.61
CA ALA A 240 15.93 -23.88 0.01
C ALA A 240 15.35 -25.18 -0.56
N SER A 241 14.03 -25.24 -0.76
CA SER A 241 13.36 -26.40 -1.35
C SER A 241 13.79 -26.66 -2.78
N LEU A 242 13.98 -25.60 -3.59
CA LEU A 242 14.49 -25.73 -4.95
C LEU A 242 15.94 -26.23 -4.97
N ASN A 243 16.80 -25.68 -4.12
CA ASN A 243 18.21 -26.06 -4.05
C ASN A 243 18.40 -27.51 -3.57
N ARG A 244 17.50 -28.02 -2.72
CA ARG A 244 17.54 -29.39 -2.17
C ARG A 244 16.67 -30.38 -2.93
N ILE A 245 15.85 -29.91 -3.88
CA ILE A 245 14.79 -30.68 -4.54
C ILE A 245 13.86 -31.32 -3.50
N ASP A 246 13.47 -30.53 -2.49
CA ASP A 246 12.56 -30.93 -1.42
C ASP A 246 11.13 -30.53 -1.78
N VAL A 247 10.35 -31.49 -2.28
CA VAL A 247 8.97 -31.24 -2.73
C VAL A 247 8.04 -30.92 -1.55
N ALA A 248 8.28 -31.52 -0.39
CA ALA A 248 7.42 -31.32 0.78
C ALA A 248 7.54 -29.88 1.29
N LEU A 249 8.77 -29.44 1.56
CA LEU A 249 9.04 -28.07 2.00
C LEU A 249 8.57 -27.03 0.97
N GLY A 250 8.81 -27.30 -0.32
CA GLY A 250 8.41 -26.41 -1.40
C GLY A 250 6.89 -26.25 -1.49
N PHE A 251 6.13 -27.33 -1.27
CA PHE A 251 4.68 -27.28 -1.27
C PHE A 251 4.14 -26.55 -0.03
N GLU A 252 4.65 -26.84 1.17
CA GLU A 252 4.22 -26.20 2.42
C GLU A 252 4.49 -24.69 2.40
N ALA A 253 5.70 -24.28 1.99
CA ALA A 253 6.06 -22.87 1.85
C ALA A 253 5.25 -22.18 0.74
N GLY A 254 5.12 -22.82 -0.43
CA GLY A 254 4.36 -22.29 -1.55
C GLY A 254 2.87 -22.11 -1.24
N LEU A 255 2.24 -23.10 -0.59
CA LEU A 255 0.86 -23.02 -0.13
C LEU A 255 0.66 -21.87 0.87
N SER A 256 1.62 -21.69 1.78
CA SER A 256 1.60 -20.58 2.74
C SER A 256 1.67 -19.22 2.04
N VAL A 257 2.51 -19.07 1.00
CA VAL A 257 2.56 -17.84 0.18
C VAL A 257 1.20 -17.58 -0.50
N VAL A 258 0.57 -18.62 -1.07
CA VAL A 258 -0.74 -18.51 -1.72
C VAL A 258 -1.82 -18.07 -0.73
N ILE A 259 -1.83 -18.63 0.48
CA ILE A 259 -2.79 -18.26 1.53
C ILE A 259 -2.62 -16.78 1.91
N LEU A 260 -1.39 -16.31 2.12
CA LEU A 260 -1.13 -14.90 2.38
C LEU A 260 -1.54 -14.01 1.21
N ALA A 261 -1.29 -14.44 -0.03
CA ALA A 261 -1.67 -13.70 -1.22
C ALA A 261 -3.19 -13.55 -1.37
N ILE A 262 -3.94 -14.64 -1.15
CA ILE A 262 -5.42 -14.59 -1.17
C ILE A 262 -5.94 -13.71 -0.04
N PHE A 263 -5.34 -13.80 1.17
CA PHE A 263 -5.74 -12.94 2.28
C PHE A 263 -5.54 -11.46 1.95
N LEU A 264 -4.36 -11.10 1.45
CA LEU A 264 -4.02 -9.72 1.10
C LEU A 264 -4.89 -9.20 -0.05
N ASP A 265 -4.98 -9.91 -1.18
CA ASP A 265 -5.78 -9.48 -2.35
C ASP A 265 -7.25 -9.19 -1.98
N ARG A 266 -7.85 -10.06 -1.17
CA ARG A 266 -9.25 -9.90 -0.76
C ARG A 266 -9.44 -8.73 0.19
N LEU A 267 -8.49 -8.50 1.10
CA LEU A 267 -8.50 -7.41 2.07
C LEU A 267 -8.34 -6.06 1.36
N THR A 268 -7.38 -5.95 0.45
CA THR A 268 -7.07 -4.72 -0.31
C THR A 268 -8.13 -4.41 -1.34
N GLY A 269 -8.62 -5.41 -2.08
CA GLY A 269 -9.70 -5.23 -3.05
C GLY A 269 -10.98 -4.70 -2.40
N ALA A 270 -11.29 -5.13 -1.17
CA ALA A 270 -12.46 -4.61 -0.44
C ALA A 270 -12.36 -3.09 -0.15
N LEU A 271 -11.15 -2.57 0.06
CA LEU A 271 -10.91 -1.14 0.29
C LEU A 271 -11.09 -0.31 -0.99
N GLY A 272 -10.87 -0.91 -2.16
CA GLY A 272 -11.02 -0.27 -3.47
C GLY A 272 -12.47 -0.18 -3.94
N ASP A 273 -13.24 -1.25 -3.77
CA ASP A 273 -14.63 -1.35 -4.25
C ASP A 273 -15.61 -0.49 -3.42
N GLY A 274 -15.22 -0.06 -2.21
CA GLY A 274 -16.10 0.69 -1.29
C GLY A 274 -17.18 -0.16 -0.60
N ASP A 275 -17.41 -1.39 -1.05
CA ASP A 275 -18.41 -2.34 -0.56
C ASP A 275 -17.96 -3.15 0.69
N THR A 276 -17.39 -2.45 1.66
CA THR A 276 -17.00 -3.09 2.94
C THR A 276 -18.21 -3.30 3.85
N VAL A 277 -18.16 -4.35 4.69
CA VAL A 277 -19.17 -4.55 5.75
C VAL A 277 -19.17 -3.35 6.71
N LEU A 278 -17.99 -2.83 7.04
CA LEU A 278 -17.84 -1.62 7.84
C LEU A 278 -18.52 -0.40 7.19
N GLY A 279 -18.32 -0.20 5.89
CA GLY A 279 -18.95 0.88 5.12
C GLY A 279 -20.49 0.80 5.17
N ARG A 280 -21.04 -0.39 4.99
CA ARG A 280 -22.49 -0.63 5.12
C ARG A 280 -23.00 -0.38 6.54
N MET A 281 -22.27 -0.82 7.57
CA MET A 281 -22.63 -0.58 8.97
C MET A 281 -22.60 0.91 9.36
N LEU A 282 -21.56 1.64 8.94
CA LEU A 282 -21.44 3.08 9.17
C LEU A 282 -22.51 3.86 8.41
N GLY A 283 -22.77 3.51 7.16
CA GLY A 283 -23.84 4.09 6.35
C GLY A 283 -25.23 3.89 6.98
N ALA A 284 -25.53 2.68 7.44
CA ALA A 284 -26.78 2.38 8.14
C ALA A 284 -26.95 3.17 9.45
N ARG A 285 -25.86 3.35 10.22
CA ARG A 285 -25.89 4.20 11.44
C ARG A 285 -26.12 5.67 11.11
N ALA A 286 -25.47 6.21 10.08
CA ALA A 286 -25.64 7.58 9.65
C ALA A 286 -27.08 7.83 9.12
N ALA A 287 -27.62 6.89 8.35
CA ALA A 287 -29.00 6.93 7.87
C ALA A 287 -30.01 6.90 9.04
N ARG A 288 -29.80 6.01 10.04
CA ARG A 288 -30.62 5.98 11.25
C ARG A 288 -30.56 7.30 12.02
N ARG A 289 -29.37 7.89 12.22
CA ARG A 289 -29.23 9.20 12.91
C ARG A 289 -29.93 10.34 12.17
N ARG A 290 -29.88 10.37 10.84
CA ARG A 290 -30.63 11.35 10.04
C ARG A 290 -32.14 11.16 10.17
N ALA A 291 -32.61 9.92 10.17
CA ALA A 291 -34.02 9.61 10.37
C ALA A 291 -34.52 10.03 11.77
N THR A 292 -33.73 9.82 12.83
CA THR A 292 -34.06 10.32 14.17
C THR A 292 -34.00 11.84 14.28
N ALA A 293 -33.03 12.50 13.65
CA ALA A 293 -32.95 13.96 13.64
C ALA A 293 -34.13 14.60 12.87
N ALA A 294 -34.59 13.98 11.78
CA ALA A 294 -35.72 14.45 10.99
C ALA A 294 -37.09 14.19 11.66
N SER A 295 -37.15 13.27 12.64
CA SER A 295 -38.36 12.96 13.41
C SER A 295 -38.40 13.63 14.79
N ALA A 296 -37.40 14.46 15.12
CA ALA A 296 -37.43 15.26 16.33
C ALA A 296 -38.57 16.29 16.24
N PRO A 297 -39.46 16.39 17.26
CA PRO A 297 -40.57 17.33 17.24
C PRO A 297 -40.02 18.76 17.13
N ALA A 298 -40.62 19.58 16.26
CA ALA A 298 -40.28 20.99 16.15
C ALA A 298 -40.34 21.63 17.54
N ALA A 299 -39.28 22.34 17.92
CA ALA A 299 -39.24 23.05 19.19
C ALA A 299 -40.48 23.94 19.29
N PRO A 300 -41.20 23.97 20.42
CA PRO A 300 -42.38 24.79 20.56
C PRO A 300 -41.99 26.24 20.25
N GLU A 301 -42.72 26.86 19.30
CA GLU A 301 -42.63 28.28 19.02
C GLU A 301 -42.67 29.01 20.36
N ARG A 302 -41.56 29.67 20.73
CA ARG A 302 -41.57 30.58 21.86
C ARG A 302 -42.50 31.70 21.45
N LEU A 303 -43.72 31.67 21.98
CA LEU A 303 -44.62 32.82 21.99
C LEU A 303 -43.79 34.00 22.49
N GLU A 304 -43.51 34.95 21.62
CA GLU A 304 -42.86 36.20 21.98
C GLU A 304 -43.74 36.86 23.06
N GLU A 305 -43.25 36.86 24.29
CA GLU A 305 -43.87 37.67 25.34
C GLU A 305 -43.77 39.14 24.91
N PRO A 306 -44.88 39.89 24.90
CA PRO A 306 -44.85 41.29 24.50
C PRO A 306 -43.92 42.06 25.45
N ALA A 307 -42.99 42.83 24.88
CA ALA A 307 -42.00 43.59 25.61
C ALA A 307 -42.66 44.52 26.65
N PRO A 308 -42.08 44.68 27.85
CA PRO A 308 -42.67 45.51 28.88
C PRO A 308 -42.68 46.98 28.42
N GLU A 309 -43.87 47.56 28.45
CA GLU A 309 -44.15 48.96 28.18
C GLU A 309 -43.28 49.83 29.11
N ARG A 310 -42.42 50.66 28.52
CA ARG A 310 -41.57 51.59 29.27
C ARG A 310 -42.48 52.61 29.95
N ALA A 311 -42.63 52.50 31.26
CA ALA A 311 -43.19 53.55 32.09
C ALA A 311 -42.31 54.80 31.96
N ASP A 312 -42.90 55.86 31.40
CA ASP A 312 -42.35 57.20 31.35
C ASP A 312 -42.33 57.78 32.78
N PRO A 313 -41.16 58.07 33.38
CA PRO A 313 -41.12 58.77 34.64
C PRO A 313 -41.26 60.27 34.36
N ALA A 314 -42.52 60.71 34.53
CA ALA A 314 -43.05 62.04 34.82
C ALA A 314 -42.03 63.18 35.05
N LEU A 315 -42.25 64.38 34.50
CA LEU A 315 -43.12 65.38 35.14
C LEU A 315 -42.97 65.34 36.68
N VAL A 316 -42.05 66.16 37.20
CA VAL A 316 -42.13 67.05 38.39
C VAL A 316 -40.71 67.38 38.85
#